data_AF-A0A8T5HFW9-F1
#
_entry.id   AF-A0A8T5HFW9-F1
#
_cell.length_a   1.000
_cell.length_b   1.000
_cell.length_c   1.000
_cell.angle_alpha   90.00
_cell.angle_beta   90.00
_cell.angle_gamma   90.00
#
_symmetry.space_group_name_H-M   'P 1'
#
loop_
_entity.id
_entity.type
_entity.pdbx_description
1 polymer ?
#
loop_
_entity_poly.entity_id
_entity_poly.type
_entity_poly.pdbx_seq_one_letter_code
_entity_poly.pdbx_strand_id
1 'polypeptide(L)' 'MAEKIIGIDLGTSNSAASVMQGGKPTLIPAAEGTTVAGKAFPSVVAFSKDGELLVGEPARRQAVTNP' A
#
# COMPACT_ATOMS: atom_id res chain seq x y z
N MET A 1 2.32 -20.21 17.40
CA MET A 1 2.31 -18.77 17.75
C MET A 1 0.99 -18.21 17.27
N ALA A 2 0.30 -17.38 18.06
CA ALA A 2 -0.89 -16.69 17.57
C ALA A 2 -0.49 -15.73 16.44
N GLU A 3 -1.28 -15.68 15.36
CA GLU A 3 -1.07 -14.72 14.28
C GLU A 3 -1.24 -13.28 14.80
N LYS A 4 -0.49 -12.34 14.22
CA LYS A 4 -0.60 -10.93 14.60
C LYS A 4 -1.80 -10.30 13.88
N ILE A 5 -2.70 -9.69 14.64
CA ILE A 5 -3.78 -8.86 14.09
C ILE A 5 -3.18 -7.53 13.62
N ILE A 6 -3.56 -7.09 12.41
CA ILE A 6 -3.19 -5.79 11.85
C ILE A 6 -4.42 -4.90 11.69
N GLY A 7 -4.24 -3.59 11.84
CA GLY A 7 -5.24 -2.59 11.49
C GLY A 7 -4.97 -2.09 10.06
N ILE A 8 -5.99 -2.11 9.20
CA ILE A 8 -5.92 -1.61 7.83
C ILE A 8 -6.89 -0.43 7.69
N ASP A 9 -6.34 0.72 7.31
CA ASP A 9 -7.11 1.84 6.79
C ASP A 9 -7.19 1.70 5.28
N LEU A 10 -8.40 1.45 4.76
CA LEU A 10 -8.68 1.25 3.33
C LEU A 10 -9.38 2.50 2.78
N GLY A 11 -8.61 3.55 2.56
CA GLY A 11 -9.10 4.82 2.03
C GLY A 11 -9.21 4.84 0.50
N THR A 12 -9.95 5.80 -0.04
CA THR A 12 -10.17 5.94 -1.49
C THR A 12 -8.88 6.26 -2.25
N SER A 13 -8.06 7.16 -1.73
CA SER A 13 -6.82 7.61 -2.42
C SER A 13 -5.58 6.90 -1.90
N ASN A 14 -5.52 6.68 -0.59
CA ASN A 14 -4.39 6.05 0.06
C ASN A 14 -4.90 5.10 1.14
N SER A 15 -4.14 4.04 1.37
CA SER A 15 -4.35 3.05 2.42
C SER A 15 -3.13 3.03 3.35
N ALA A 16 -3.30 2.53 4.57
CA ALA A 16 -2.23 2.36 5.54
C ALA A 16 -2.46 1.10 6.38
N ALA A 17 -1.38 0.53 6.92
CA ALA A 17 -1.48 -0.63 7.80
C ALA A 17 -0.64 -0.44 9.06
N SER A 18 -1.10 -1.01 10.17
CA SER A 18 -0.41 -0.94 11.45
C SER A 18 -0.49 -2.27 12.21
N VAL A 19 0.45 -2.46 13.13
CA VAL A 19 0.50 -3.62 14.03
C VAL A 19 0.85 -3.15 15.44
N MET A 20 0.37 -3.87 16.46
CA MET A 20 0.76 -3.63 17.85
C MET A 20 2.15 -4.21 18.12
N GLN A 21 3.11 -3.35 18.48
CA GLN A 21 4.46 -3.74 18.89
C GLN A 21 4.79 -3.08 20.23
N GLY A 22 5.19 -3.88 21.22
CA GLY A 22 5.55 -3.36 22.56
C GLY A 22 4.42 -2.55 23.22
N GLY A 23 3.17 -2.92 22.98
CA GLY A 23 2.00 -2.20 23.49
C GLY A 23 1.67 -0.88 22.77
N LYS A 24 2.37 -0.55 21.67
CA LYS A 24 2.13 0.68 20.90
C LYS A 24 1.73 0.37 19.45
N PRO A 25 0.79 1.11 18.86
CA PRO A 25 0.49 0.99 17.44
C PRO A 25 1.70 1.47 16.62
N THR A 26 2.15 0.64 15.68
CA THR A 26 3.30 0.92 14.82
C THR A 26 2.90 0.76 13.37
N LEU A 27 3.18 1.76 12.53
CA LEU A 27 2.92 1.71 11.09
C LEU A 27 3.81 0.68 10.41
N ILE A 28 3.20 -0.14 9.54
CA ILE A 28 3.89 -1.02 8.62
C ILE A 28 4.35 -0.16 7.43
N PRO A 29 5.65 -0.08 7.13
CA PRO A 29 6.15 0.71 6.02
C PRO A 29 5.78 0.05 4.68
N ALA A 30 5.59 0.87 3.64
CA ALA A 30 5.45 0.37 2.28
C ALA A 30 6.73 -0.33 1.79
N ALA A 31 6.58 -1.34 0.93
CA ALA A 31 7.71 -2.10 0.39
C ALA A 31 8.62 -1.21 -0.47
N GLU A 32 8.05 -0.19 -1.10
CA GLU A 32 8.71 0.80 -1.94
C GLU A 32 9.41 1.91 -1.14
N GLY A 33 9.34 1.87 0.20
CA GLY A 33 9.90 2.87 1.09
C GLY A 33 8.98 4.07 1.32
N THR A 34 9.56 5.26 1.54
CA THR A 34 8.79 6.50 1.69
C THR A 34 8.21 6.90 0.34
N THR A 35 6.89 6.79 0.19
CA THR A 35 6.17 7.25 -0.99
C THR A 35 5.93 8.78 -0.90
N VAL A 36 5.38 9.39 -1.95
CA VAL A 36 4.92 10.80 -1.91
C VAL A 36 3.89 11.02 -0.79
N ALA A 37 3.17 9.96 -0.39
CA ALA A 37 2.22 9.95 0.70
C ALA A 37 2.81 9.42 2.03
N GLY A 38 4.15 9.34 2.15
CA GLY A 38 4.84 8.85 3.35
C GLY A 38 4.86 7.32 3.43
N LYS A 39 4.42 6.75 4.57
CA LYS A 39 4.34 5.29 4.77
C LYS A 39 3.04 4.67 4.20
N ALA A 40 2.22 5.46 3.52
CA ALA A 40 0.95 5.04 2.95
C ALA A 40 1.10 4.46 1.54
N PHE A 41 0.16 3.60 1.18
CA PHE A 41 0.05 2.93 -0.12
C PHE A 41 -0.96 3.65 -1.01
N PRO A 42 -0.65 3.97 -2.27
CA PRO A 42 -1.68 4.45 -3.21
C PRO A 42 -2.78 3.39 -3.37
N SER A 43 -4.04 3.80 -3.29
CA SER A 43 -5.19 2.89 -3.46
C SER A 43 -5.54 2.76 -4.93
N VAL A 44 -4.60 2.21 -5.69
CA VAL A 44 -4.66 2.09 -7.14
C VAL A 44 -4.26 0.67 -7.54
N VAL A 45 -5.02 0.10 -8.46
CA VAL A 45 -4.72 -1.17 -9.14
C VAL A 45 -4.70 -0.93 -10.63
N ALA A 46 -3.87 -1.68 -11.36
CA ALA A 46 -3.85 -1.65 -12.81
C ALA A 46 -3.39 -2.99 -13.37
N PHE A 47 -3.76 -3.27 -14.62
CA PHE A 47 -3.19 -4.38 -15.37
C PHE A 47 -2.16 -3.85 -16.36
N SER A 48 -1.00 -4.49 -16.46
CA SER A 48 -0.01 -4.18 -17.49
C SER A 48 -0.51 -4.66 -18.87
N LYS A 49 0.17 -4.25 -19.94
CA LYS A 49 -0.13 -4.71 -21.31
C LYS A 49 0.01 -6.23 -21.46
N ASP A 50 0.88 -6.83 -20.66
CA ASP A 50 1.14 -8.27 -20.65
C ASP A 50 0.21 -9.03 -19.68
N GLY A 51 -0.75 -8.32 -19.05
CA GLY A 51 -1.75 -8.90 -18.14
C GLY A 51 -1.30 -9.02 -16.68
N GLU A 52 -0.15 -8.45 -16.30
CA GLU A 52 0.32 -8.47 -14.91
C GLU A 52 -0.53 -7.55 -14.01
N LEU A 53 -0.90 -8.02 -12.82
CA LEU A 53 -1.57 -7.19 -11.81
C LEU A 53 -0.54 -6.32 -11.07
N LEU A 54 -0.69 -5.01 -11.18
CA LEU A 54 0.07 -4.00 -10.46
C LEU A 54 -0.79 -3.37 -9.37
N VAL A 55 -0.20 -3.11 -8.21
CA VAL A 55 -0.87 -2.50 -7.05
C VAL A 55 0.00 -1.40 -6.48
N GLY A 56 -0.58 -0.30 -6.02
CA GLY A 56 0.14 0.75 -5.30
C GLY A 56 0.98 1.65 -6.22
N GLU A 57 2.24 1.86 -5.87
CA GLU A 57 3.12 2.80 -6.57
C GLU A 57 3.37 2.39 -8.05
N PRO A 58 3.67 1.12 -8.37
CA PRO A 58 3.78 0.68 -9.76
C PRO A 58 2.53 0.98 -10.60
N ALA A 59 1.33 0.74 -10.05
CA ALA A 59 0.08 1.04 -10.74
C ALA A 59 -0.10 2.55 -10.96
N ARG A 60 0.16 3.36 -9.93
CA ARG A 60 0.08 4.83 -10.02
C ARG A 60 1.03 5.42 -11.06
N ARG A 61 2.26 4.90 -11.16
CA ARG A 61 3.30 5.43 -12.08
C ARG A 61 2.92 5.34 -13.54
N GLN A 62 2.14 4.33 -13.92
CA GLN A 62 1.72 4.14 -15.31
C GLN A 62 0.37 4.77 -15.63
N ALA A 63 -0.33 5.39 -14.68
CA ALA A 63 -1.69 5.90 -14.91
C ALA A 63 -1.79 6.91 -16.07
N VAL A 64 -0.70 7.62 -16.39
CA VAL A 64 -0.64 8.54 -17.53
C VAL A 64 -0.47 7.80 -18.86
N THR A 65 0.30 6.72 -18.88
CA THR A 65 0.63 5.94 -20.10
C THR A 65 -0.31 4.74 -20.32
N ASN A 66 -1.13 4.42 -19.31
CA ASN A 66 -2.11 3.34 -19.28
C ASN A 66 -3.35 3.81 -18.47
N PRO A 67 -4.21 4.66 -19.08
CA PRO A 67 -5.38 5.25 -18.41
C PRO A 67 -6.55 4.27 -18.23
#